data_AF-A0A7S3UP62-F1
#
_entry.id   AF-A0A7S3UP62-F1
#
_cell.length_a   1.000
_cell.length_b   1.000
_cell.length_c   1.000
_cell.angle_alpha   90.00
_cell.angle_beta   90.00
_cell.angle_gamma   90.00
#
_symmetry.space_group_name_H-M   'P 1'
#
loop_
_entity.id
_entity.type
_entity.pdbx_description
1 polymer ?
#
loop_
_entity_poly.entity_id
_entity_poly.type
_entity_poly.pdbx_seq_one_letter_code
_entity_poly.pdbx_strand_id
1 'polypeptide(L)'
;IDKAFLLQYVAAILLTVASADQLINIDVSCELTKLHNIYPMPLAKMKADGQEVSCLVDSGSSVLFVVWKKWFEAVGQKCDDLIFGCYECVPPCQLGRKKHFCFEDDTCV
;
A
#
# COMPACT_ATOMS: atom_id res chain seq x y z
N ILE A 1 -43.83 -14.16 -21.26
CA ILE A 1 -42.54 -14.18 -20.53
C ILE A 1 -42.89 -14.34 -19.06
N ASP A 2 -42.45 -15.44 -18.44
CA ASP A 2 -42.71 -15.74 -17.04
C ASP A 2 -41.97 -14.75 -16.13
N LYS A 3 -42.62 -14.27 -15.07
CA LYS A 3 -42.01 -13.35 -14.09
C LYS A 3 -40.81 -14.00 -13.39
N ALA A 4 -40.83 -15.32 -13.20
CA ALA A 4 -39.71 -16.07 -12.65
C ALA A 4 -38.48 -16.03 -13.58
N PHE A 5 -38.70 -16.13 -14.88
CA PHE A 5 -37.65 -16.03 -15.89
C PHE A 5 -37.05 -14.62 -15.93
N LEU A 6 -37.91 -13.58 -15.87
CA LEU A 6 -37.46 -12.19 -15.83
C LEU A 6 -36.60 -11.90 -14.59
N LEU A 7 -36.97 -12.45 -13.42
CA LEU A 7 -36.25 -12.26 -12.16
C LEU A 7 -34.86 -12.93 -12.20
N GLN A 8 -34.77 -14.16 -12.73
CA GLN A 8 -33.49 -14.84 -12.90
C GLN A 8 -32.57 -14.10 -13.88
N TYR A 9 -33.15 -13.57 -14.97
CA TYR A 9 -32.39 -12.82 -15.96
C TYR A 9 -31.83 -11.51 -15.38
N VAL A 10 -32.63 -10.77 -14.61
CA VAL A 10 -32.20 -9.55 -13.91
C VAL A 10 -31.15 -9.86 -12.85
N ALA A 11 -31.31 -10.95 -12.09
CA ALA A 11 -30.31 -11.37 -11.10
C ALA A 11 -28.97 -11.76 -11.76
N ALA A 12 -29.00 -12.47 -12.89
CA ALA A 12 -27.80 -12.82 -13.64
C ALA A 12 -27.08 -11.59 -14.21
N ILE A 13 -27.82 -10.59 -14.70
CA ILE A 13 -27.25 -9.31 -15.15
C ILE A 13 -26.65 -8.53 -13.97
N LEU A 14 -27.32 -8.48 -12.82
CA LEU A 14 -26.78 -7.81 -11.63
C LEU A 14 -25.50 -8.48 -11.12
N LEU A 15 -25.43 -9.81 -11.15
CA LEU A 15 -24.24 -10.58 -10.77
C LEU A 15 -23.07 -10.33 -11.74
N THR A 16 -23.31 -10.26 -13.05
CA THR A 16 -22.24 -10.01 -14.04
C THR A 16 -21.76 -8.57 -14.06
N VAL A 17 -22.64 -7.60 -13.79
CA VAL A 17 -22.27 -6.19 -13.65
C VAL A 17 -21.52 -5.94 -12.32
N ALA A 18 -21.86 -6.68 -11.26
CA ALA A 18 -21.13 -6.64 -9.99
C ALA A 18 -19.77 -7.37 -10.05
N SER A 19 -19.56 -8.25 -11.02
CA SER A 19 -18.31 -8.97 -11.24
C SER A 19 -17.43 -8.36 -12.33
N ALA A 20 -17.72 -7.12 -12.78
CA ALA A 20 -16.79 -6.41 -13.65
C ALA A 20 -15.50 -6.17 -12.86
N ASP A 21 -14.43 -6.86 -13.25
CA ASP A 21 -13.12 -6.78 -12.61
C ASP A 21 -12.73 -5.31 -12.40
N GLN A 22 -12.65 -4.92 -11.13
CA GLN A 22 -12.28 -3.56 -10.78
C GLN A 22 -10.77 -3.43 -11.02
N LEU A 23 -10.41 -2.86 -12.18
CA LEU A 23 -9.02 -2.57 -12.50
C LEU A 23 -8.50 -1.48 -11.56
N ILE A 24 -7.56 -1.84 -10.69
CA ILE A 24 -6.80 -0.90 -9.88
C ILE A 24 -5.51 -0.59 -10.61
N ASN A 25 -5.41 0.62 -11.19
CA ASN A 25 -4.17 1.12 -11.76
C ASN A 25 -3.36 1.83 -10.68
N ILE A 26 -2.10 1.44 -10.54
CA ILE A 26 -1.16 2.05 -9.59
C ILE A 26 0.01 2.59 -10.41
N ASP A 27 0.27 3.89 -10.29
CA ASP A 27 1.41 4.53 -10.94
C ASP A 27 2.70 4.17 -10.20
N VAL A 28 3.65 3.59 -10.92
CA VAL A 28 4.95 3.15 -10.40
C VAL A 28 6.06 3.96 -11.06
N SER A 29 7.00 4.48 -10.24
CA SER A 29 8.11 5.28 -10.73
C SER A 29 9.38 5.05 -9.92
N CYS A 30 10.54 5.08 -10.59
CA CYS A 30 11.85 5.06 -9.96
C CYS A 30 12.48 6.46 -9.85
N GLU A 31 11.79 7.52 -10.29
CA GLU A 31 12.40 8.86 -10.40
C GLU A 31 12.83 9.42 -9.04
N LEU A 32 12.07 9.14 -7.98
CA LEU A 32 12.42 9.61 -6.63
C LEU A 32 13.71 8.93 -6.12
N THR A 33 13.87 7.63 -6.32
CA THR A 33 15.09 6.92 -5.87
C THR A 33 16.32 7.33 -6.69
N LYS A 34 16.15 7.59 -7.99
CA LYS A 34 17.20 8.16 -8.85
C LYS A 34 17.63 9.56 -8.40
N LEU A 35 16.69 10.45 -8.10
CA LEU A 35 16.98 11.82 -7.65
C LEU A 35 17.87 11.84 -6.39
N HIS A 36 17.70 10.86 -5.52
CA HIS A 36 18.45 10.71 -4.28
C HIS A 36 19.70 9.82 -4.41
N ASN A 37 20.14 9.46 -5.62
CA ASN A 37 21.30 8.59 -5.90
C ASN A 37 21.25 7.22 -5.21
N ILE A 38 20.05 6.66 -5.04
CA ILE A 38 19.84 5.32 -4.50
C ILE A 38 19.63 4.35 -5.68
N TYR A 39 19.94 3.07 -5.48
CA TYR A 39 19.62 2.02 -6.46
C TYR A 39 18.17 2.19 -6.97
N PRO A 40 17.91 2.12 -8.28
CA PRO A 40 16.57 2.35 -8.82
C PRO A 40 15.56 1.37 -8.24
N MET A 41 14.78 1.86 -7.29
CA MET A 41 13.73 1.10 -6.63
C MET A 41 12.38 1.65 -7.10
N PRO A 42 11.47 0.78 -7.59
CA PRO A 42 10.14 1.19 -8.02
C PRO A 42 9.32 1.59 -6.81
N LEU A 43 8.79 2.82 -6.81
CA LEU A 43 7.91 3.33 -5.78
C LEU A 43 6.52 3.59 -6.33
N ALA A 44 5.51 3.34 -5.50
CA ALA A 44 4.12 3.70 -5.75
C ALA A 44 3.65 4.68 -4.67
N LYS A 45 2.97 5.74 -5.10
CA LYS A 45 2.29 6.64 -4.17
C LYS A 45 0.97 6.02 -3.74
N MET A 46 0.78 5.87 -2.43
CA MET A 46 -0.43 5.31 -1.85
C MET A 46 -1.06 6.32 -0.90
N LYS A 47 -2.39 6.30 -0.77
CA LYS A 47 -3.11 7.05 0.25
C LYS A 47 -3.51 6.12 1.39
N ALA A 48 -2.92 6.32 2.56
CA ALA A 48 -3.30 5.66 3.80
C ALA A 48 -3.96 6.68 4.73
N ASP A 49 -5.24 6.49 5.05
CA ASP A 49 -6.03 7.41 5.89
C ASP A 49 -5.94 8.89 5.46
N GLY A 50 -5.95 9.11 4.14
CA GLY A 50 -5.83 10.44 3.54
C GLY A 50 -4.42 11.00 3.46
N GLN A 51 -3.41 10.33 4.04
CA GLN A 51 -2.00 10.69 3.92
C GLN A 51 -1.36 10.00 2.74
N GLU A 52 -0.60 10.77 1.95
CA GLU A 52 0.20 10.21 0.86
C GLU A 52 1.52 9.66 1.41
N VAL A 53 1.84 8.41 1.06
CA VAL A 53 3.10 7.73 1.40
C VAL A 53 3.69 7.10 0.14
N SER A 54 5.02 7.04 0.05
CA SER A 54 5.70 6.38 -1.06
C SER A 54 6.14 4.98 -0.63
N CYS A 55 5.49 3.96 -1.18
CA CYS A 55 5.75 2.57 -0.85
C CYS A 55 6.67 1.91 -1.88
N LEU A 56 7.60 1.09 -1.40
CA LEU A 56 8.39 0.23 -2.26
C LEU A 56 7.48 -0.82 -2.92
N VAL A 57 7.60 -0.97 -4.24
CA VAL A 57 6.92 -2.03 -4.99
C VAL A 57 7.83 -3.25 -5.00
N ASP A 58 7.53 -4.20 -4.12
CA ASP A 58 8.24 -5.47 -4.02
C ASP A 58 7.30 -6.63 -4.38
N SER A 59 7.44 -7.15 -5.61
CA SER A 59 6.67 -8.33 -6.06
C SER A 59 7.17 -9.65 -5.46
N GLY A 60 8.32 -9.66 -4.79
CA GLY A 60 8.87 -10.83 -4.10
C GLY A 60 8.29 -11.02 -2.70
N SER A 61 7.54 -10.05 -2.18
CA SER A 61 6.96 -10.04 -0.84
C SER A 61 5.43 -9.96 -0.87
N SER A 62 4.78 -10.54 0.14
CA SER A 62 3.34 -10.37 0.40
C SER A 62 3.04 -9.30 1.45
N VAL A 63 4.06 -8.56 1.87
CA VAL A 63 4.00 -7.62 3.00
C VAL A 63 4.12 -6.19 2.49
N LEU A 64 3.14 -5.36 2.87
CA LEU A 64 3.21 -3.92 2.77
C LEU A 64 3.53 -3.35 4.16
N PHE A 65 4.55 -2.52 4.26
CA PHE A 65 4.86 -1.78 5.49
C PHE A 65 5.21 -0.33 5.16
N VAL A 66 4.93 0.54 6.12
CA VAL A 66 5.23 1.97 6.09
C VAL A 66 6.01 2.35 7.33
N VAL A 67 6.84 3.38 7.25
CA VAL A 67 7.58 3.86 8.41
C VAL A 67 6.65 4.67 9.30
N TRP A 68 6.52 4.27 10.57
CA TRP A 68 5.71 5.01 11.53
C TRP A 68 6.46 6.24 12.03
N LYS A 69 5.93 7.43 11.75
CA LYS A 69 6.57 8.73 12.06
C LYS A 69 7.02 8.83 13.51
N LYS A 70 6.14 8.52 14.47
CA LYS A 70 6.43 8.64 15.90
C LYS A 70 7.59 7.75 16.35
N TRP A 71 7.71 6.54 15.79
CA TRP A 71 8.82 5.65 16.13
C TRP A 71 10.13 6.09 15.47
N PHE A 72 10.07 6.52 14.21
CA PHE A 72 11.22 7.02 13.49
C PHE A 72 11.81 8.29 14.14
N GLU A 73 10.94 9.21 14.56
CA GLU A 73 11.35 10.43 15.27
C GLU A 73 11.86 10.14 16.69
N ALA A 74 11.31 9.12 17.37
CA ALA A 74 11.78 8.72 18.69
C ALA A 74 13.21 8.16 18.70
N VAL A 75 13.71 7.64 17.57
CA VAL A 75 15.11 7.20 17.43
C VAL A 75 16.06 8.30 16.93
N GLY A 76 15.59 9.56 16.89
CA GLY A 76 16.39 10.73 16.55
C GLY A 76 16.51 11.03 15.06
N GLN A 77 15.74 10.35 14.21
CA GLN A 77 15.67 10.61 12.77
C GLN A 77 14.53 11.59 12.47
N LYS A 78 14.61 12.41 11.41
CA LYS A 78 13.47 13.24 10.99
C LYS A 78 12.73 12.56 9.86
N CYS A 79 11.41 12.59 9.90
CA CYS A 79 10.62 11.99 8.84
C CYS A 79 10.93 12.55 7.44
N ASP A 80 11.20 13.85 7.36
CA ASP A 80 11.52 14.53 6.10
C ASP A 80 12.85 14.07 5.47
N ASP A 81 13.72 13.41 6.25
CA ASP A 81 14.98 12.85 5.75
C ASP A 81 14.77 11.48 5.08
N LEU A 82 13.59 10.86 5.26
CA LEU A 82 13.26 9.55 4.71
C LEU A 82 12.60 9.70 3.34
N ILE A 83 13.27 9.20 2.30
CA ILE A 83 12.77 9.27 0.91
C ILE A 83 11.40 8.62 0.69
N PHE A 84 11.03 7.64 1.51
CA PHE A 84 9.74 6.93 1.42
C PHE A 84 8.60 7.70 2.13
N GLY A 85 8.96 8.73 2.92
CA GLY A 85 8.08 9.39 3.86
C GLY A 85 7.70 8.49 5.05
N CYS A 86 6.93 9.04 5.97
CA CYS A 86 6.41 8.31 7.12
C CYS A 86 4.90 8.50 7.22
N TYR A 87 4.27 7.53 7.84
CA TYR A 87 2.85 7.55 8.14
C TYR A 87 2.63 7.99 9.59
N GLU A 88 1.69 8.91 9.81
CA GLU A 88 1.27 9.38 11.13
C GLU A 88 -0.14 8.88 11.44
N CYS A 89 -0.30 8.03 12.44
CA CYS A 89 -1.63 7.53 12.81
C CYS A 89 -2.54 8.66 13.32
N VAL A 90 -3.74 8.78 12.75
CA VAL A 90 -4.80 9.69 13.22
C VAL A 90 -6.12 8.91 13.42
N PRO A 91 -6.60 8.71 14.66
CA PRO A 91 -6.01 9.14 15.94
C PRO A 91 -4.69 8.42 16.26
N PRO A 92 -3.89 8.90 17.23
CA PRO A 92 -2.62 8.28 17.58
C PRO A 92 -2.77 6.79 17.88
N CYS A 93 -2.08 5.95 17.10
CA CYS A 93 -2.07 4.51 17.30
C CYS A 93 -1.24 4.14 18.54
N GLN A 94 -1.64 3.03 19.19
CA GLN A 94 -0.86 2.39 20.23
C GLN A 94 0.07 1.35 19.62
N LEU A 95 1.22 1.14 20.25
CA LEU A 95 2.14 0.08 19.86
C LEU A 95 1.45 -1.29 20.03
N GLY A 96 1.27 -1.99 18.91
CA GLY A 96 0.79 -3.35 18.89
C GLY A 96 1.92 -4.38 19.08
N ARG A 97 1.59 -5.66 18.88
CA ARG A 97 2.59 -6.74 18.82
C ARG A 97 3.50 -6.51 17.61
N LYS A 98 4.81 -6.50 17.85
CA LYS A 98 5.82 -6.46 16.79
C LYS A 98 5.77 -7.74 15.96
N LYS A 99 5.89 -7.59 14.65
CA LYS A 99 6.14 -8.68 13.71
C LYS A 99 7.54 -8.49 13.17
N HIS A 100 8.23 -9.60 12.91
CA HIS A 100 9.50 -9.58 12.19
C HIS A 100 9.28 -10.27 10.85
N PHE A 101 9.78 -9.65 9.79
CA PHE A 101 9.80 -10.20 8.45
C PHE A 101 11.25 -10.26 7.98
N CYS A 102 11.66 -11.39 7.42
CA CYS A 102 12.98 -11.54 6.82
C CYS A 102 12.81 -11.86 5.34
N PHE A 103 13.64 -11.24 4.52
CA PHE A 103 13.64 -11.38 3.06
C PHE A 103 14.77 -12.33 2.63
N GLU A 104 14.80 -12.68 1.34
CA GLU A 104 15.75 -13.66 0.78
C GLU A 104 17.22 -13.21 0.91
N ASP A 105 17.46 -11.90 1.01
CA ASP A 105 18.79 -11.30 1.19
C ASP A 105 19.24 -11.21 2.66
N ASP A 106 18.57 -11.94 3.56
CA ASP A 106 18.75 -11.90 5.02
C ASP A 106 18.44 -10.55 5.68
N THR A 107 17.90 -9.57 4.94
CA THR A 107 17.41 -8.33 5.54
C THR A 107 16.15 -8.63 6.36
N CYS A 108 16.10 -8.17 7.61
CA CYS A 108 14.93 -8.32 8.47
C CYS A 108 14.39 -6.97 8.96
N VAL A 109 13.06 -6.82 8.97
CA VAL A 109 12.31 -5.62 9.40
C VAL A 109 11.25 -5.95 10.45
#